data_AF-X1JQF1-F1
#
_entry.id   AF-X1JQF1-F1
#
_cell.length_a   1.000
_cell.length_b   1.000
_cell.length_c   1.000
_cell.angle_alpha   90.00
_cell.angle_beta   90.00
_cell.angle_gamma   90.00
#
_symmetry.space_group_name_H-M   'P 1'
#
loop_
_entity.id
_entity.type
_entity.pdbx_description
1 polymer ?
#
loop_
_entity_poly.entity_id
_entity_poly.type
_entity_poly.pdbx_seq_one_letter_code
_entity_poly.pdbx_strand_id
1 'polypeptide(L)'
;MPNPTVAIAHGKDPLAMVRQALDLIDAAQIVAPTDRIVLKPNYVEPMMPDTGVTTDPRVIEGVIAWLQDLGATDIAVAESTWQRSRTQRAFEMVGLPEMAERRGVKLLNLYDDEHVEVTIPNALSLHKVLLPRTVLEAD
;
A
#
# COMPACT_ATOMS: atom_id res chain seq x y z
N MET A 1 -11.68 6.78 -22.93
CA MET A 1 -11.16 6.81 -21.54
C MET A 1 -10.34 8.08 -21.41
N PRO A 2 -10.41 8.81 -20.27
CA PRO A 2 -9.49 9.92 -20.04
C PRO A 2 -8.04 9.41 -20.06
N ASN A 3 -7.10 10.27 -20.45
CA ASN A 3 -5.67 9.95 -20.39
C ASN A 3 -5.25 9.84 -18.91
N PRO A 4 -4.46 8.82 -18.52
CA PRO A 4 -3.96 8.75 -17.16
C PRO A 4 -3.00 9.91 -16.89
N THR A 5 -3.17 10.59 -15.76
CA THR A 5 -2.23 11.61 -15.28
C THR A 5 -1.10 10.92 -14.52
N VAL A 6 0.13 11.28 -14.83
CA VAL A 6 1.33 10.81 -14.12
C VAL A 6 2.10 12.03 -13.61
N ALA A 7 2.43 12.03 -12.33
CA ALA A 7 3.25 13.06 -11.71
C ALA A 7 4.64 12.53 -11.35
N ILE A 8 5.64 13.41 -11.43
CA ILE A 8 7.02 13.12 -11.02
C ILE A 8 7.47 14.27 -10.11
N ALA A 9 7.90 13.92 -8.89
CA ALA A 9 8.50 14.85 -7.94
C ALA A 9 9.99 14.51 -7.76
N HIS A 10 10.83 15.53 -7.69
CA HIS A 10 12.29 15.39 -7.53
C HIS A 10 12.75 16.12 -6.26
N GLY A 11 13.67 15.52 -5.51
CA GLY A 11 14.13 16.07 -4.25
C GLY A 11 14.96 15.09 -3.43
N LYS A 12 15.22 15.47 -2.18
CA LYS A 12 15.97 14.66 -1.20
C LYS A 12 15.15 14.27 0.03
N ASP A 13 13.93 14.81 0.14
CA ASP A 13 13.00 14.53 1.22
C ASP A 13 11.85 13.66 0.67
N PRO A 14 11.84 12.34 0.97
CA PRO A 14 10.80 11.43 0.49
C PRO A 14 9.38 11.85 0.87
N LEU A 15 9.17 12.38 2.08
CA LEU A 15 7.83 12.75 2.55
C LEU A 15 7.27 13.92 1.74
N ALA A 16 8.10 14.95 1.53
CA ALA A 16 7.74 16.09 0.71
C ALA A 16 7.50 15.70 -0.76
N MET A 17 8.35 14.81 -1.32
CA MET A 17 8.19 14.34 -2.69
C MET A 17 6.90 13.54 -2.89
N VAL A 18 6.53 12.67 -1.94
CA VAL A 18 5.28 11.90 -2.00
C VAL A 18 4.07 12.83 -1.99
N ARG A 19 4.03 13.81 -1.07
CA ARG A 19 2.94 14.79 -1.01
C ARG A 19 2.81 15.58 -2.31
N GLN A 20 3.93 16.09 -2.82
CA GLN A 20 3.94 16.81 -4.08
C GLN A 20 3.40 15.94 -5.23
N ALA A 21 3.80 14.67 -5.31
CA ALA A 21 3.32 13.77 -6.37
C ALA A 21 1.81 13.49 -6.25
N LEU A 22 1.28 13.34 -5.04
CA LEU A 22 -0.14 13.12 -4.78
C LEU A 22 -0.98 14.36 -5.07
N ASP A 23 -0.49 15.55 -4.71
CA ASP A 23 -1.16 16.82 -5.00
C ASP A 23 -1.22 17.09 -6.51
N LEU A 24 -0.16 16.78 -7.25
CA LEU A 24 -0.10 16.97 -8.71
C LEU A 24 -1.10 16.12 -9.51
N ILE A 25 -1.65 15.07 -8.90
CA ILE A 25 -2.67 14.20 -9.50
C ILE A 25 -4.05 14.38 -8.84
N ASP A 26 -4.20 15.40 -8.00
CA ASP A 26 -5.43 15.67 -7.24
C ASP A 26 -5.93 14.45 -6.44
N ALA A 27 -5.00 13.66 -5.87
CA ALA A 27 -5.33 12.39 -5.21
C ALA A 27 -6.31 12.53 -4.03
N ALA A 28 -6.37 13.70 -3.40
CA ALA A 28 -7.29 13.96 -2.29
C ALA A 28 -8.78 13.83 -2.70
N GLN A 29 -9.10 13.93 -3.99
CA GLN A 29 -10.48 13.84 -4.49
C GLN A 29 -11.08 12.43 -4.37
N ILE A 30 -10.25 11.39 -4.22
CA ILE A 30 -10.68 9.99 -4.14
C ILE A 30 -10.62 9.41 -2.73
N VAL A 31 -10.24 10.22 -1.73
CA VAL A 31 -10.10 9.78 -0.34
C VAL A 31 -11.12 10.48 0.53
N ALA A 32 -11.96 9.71 1.21
CA ALA A 32 -12.82 10.19 2.28
C ALA A 32 -12.24 9.81 3.67
N PRO A 33 -12.44 10.63 4.72
CA PRO A 33 -11.96 10.32 6.07
C PRO A 33 -12.50 9.00 6.65
N THR A 34 -13.63 8.51 6.11
CA THR A 34 -14.32 7.29 6.54
C THR A 34 -13.88 6.03 5.80
N ASP A 35 -13.03 6.16 4.78
CA ASP A 35 -12.61 5.03 3.94
C ASP A 35 -11.75 4.05 4.75
N ARG A 36 -11.92 2.77 4.45
CA ARG A 36 -11.02 1.70 4.88
C ARG A 36 -9.92 1.56 3.84
N ILE A 37 -8.75 2.10 4.16
CA ILE A 37 -7.67 2.27 3.18
C ILE A 37 -6.63 1.16 3.34
N VAL A 38 -6.34 0.47 2.24
CA VAL A 38 -5.24 -0.50 2.15
C VAL A 38 -4.11 0.06 1.29
N LEU A 39 -2.95 0.27 1.91
CA LEU A 39 -1.70 0.55 1.23
C LEU A 39 -0.99 -0.75 0.90
N LYS A 40 -0.96 -1.10 -0.38
CA LYS A 40 -0.25 -2.27 -0.90
C LYS A 40 1.08 -1.87 -1.55
N PRO A 41 2.20 -1.82 -0.81
CA PRO A 41 3.51 -1.58 -1.42
C PRO A 41 3.92 -2.78 -2.32
N ASN A 42 5.17 -2.82 -2.79
CA ASN A 42 5.72 -3.97 -3.50
C ASN A 42 6.84 -4.63 -2.67
N TYR A 43 6.56 -5.78 -2.06
CA TYR A 43 7.54 -6.58 -1.30
C TYR A 43 7.53 -8.00 -1.87
N VAL A 44 8.44 -8.27 -2.81
CA VAL A 44 8.55 -9.59 -3.46
C VAL A 44 9.50 -10.50 -2.68
N GLU A 45 10.58 -9.93 -2.17
CA GLU A 45 11.65 -10.63 -1.46
C GLU A 45 12.17 -9.80 -0.28
N PRO A 46 12.75 -10.43 0.76
CA PRO A 46 13.41 -9.72 1.85
C PRO A 46 14.73 -9.09 1.36
N MET A 47 14.63 -7.94 0.69
CA MET A 47 15.74 -7.16 0.16
C MET A 47 15.63 -5.70 0.61
N MET A 48 16.77 -5.02 0.72
CA MET A 48 16.81 -3.60 1.07
C MET A 48 16.26 -2.73 -0.08
N PRO A 49 15.69 -1.54 0.20
CA PRO A 49 15.10 -0.68 -0.83
C PRO A 49 16.05 -0.19 -1.93
N ASP A 50 17.36 -0.11 -1.63
CA ASP A 50 18.40 0.30 -2.59
C ASP A 50 18.55 -0.67 -3.78
N THR A 51 17.99 -1.86 -3.67
CA THR A 51 17.94 -2.86 -4.75
C THR A 51 16.84 -2.59 -5.79
N GLY A 52 15.89 -1.71 -5.48
CA GLY A 52 14.72 -1.44 -6.31
C GLY A 52 13.62 -2.53 -6.26
N VAL A 53 13.83 -3.61 -5.51
CA VAL A 53 12.85 -4.69 -5.33
C VAL A 53 11.79 -4.35 -4.28
N THR A 54 12.20 -3.69 -3.20
CA THR A 54 11.35 -3.35 -2.06
C THR A 54 11.02 -1.87 -2.04
N THR A 55 9.75 -1.52 -1.86
CA THR A 55 9.36 -0.11 -1.68
C THR A 55 9.96 0.45 -0.38
N ASP A 56 10.60 1.61 -0.49
CA ASP A 56 11.21 2.30 0.65
C ASP A 56 10.14 2.65 1.73
N PRO A 57 10.37 2.31 3.01
CA PRO A 57 9.40 2.58 4.08
C PRO A 57 9.10 4.07 4.25
N ARG A 58 10.01 4.98 3.85
CA ARG A 58 9.78 6.43 3.90
C ARG A 58 8.74 6.89 2.90
N VAL A 59 8.60 6.19 1.77
CA VAL A 59 7.54 6.45 0.78
C VAL A 59 6.18 6.04 1.37
N ILE A 60 6.12 4.86 1.97
CA ILE A 60 4.92 4.34 2.63
C ILE A 60 4.48 5.28 3.76
N GLU A 61 5.42 5.69 4.61
CA GLU A 61 5.17 6.63 5.70
C GLU A 61 4.71 8.00 5.19
N GLY A 62 5.25 8.47 4.05
CA GLY A 62 4.80 9.69 3.39
C GLY A 62 3.33 9.63 2.96
N VAL A 63 2.90 8.50 2.39
CA VAL A 63 1.48 8.30 2.02
C VAL A 63 0.60 8.23 3.27
N ILE A 64 1.01 7.48 4.30
CA ILE A 64 0.26 7.39 5.56
C ILE A 64 0.08 8.78 6.19
N ALA A 65 1.16 9.56 6.31
CA ALA A 65 1.09 10.90 6.89
C ALA A 65 0.17 11.83 6.08
N TRP A 66 0.19 11.72 4.75
CA TRP A 66 -0.71 12.50 3.89
C TRP A 66 -2.17 12.08 4.07
N LEU A 67 -2.48 10.79 4.13
CA LEU A 67 -3.82 10.27 4.40
C LEU A 67 -4.35 10.72 5.78
N GLN A 68 -3.47 10.70 6.80
CA GLN A 68 -3.82 11.15 8.15
C GLN A 68 -4.13 12.65 8.20
N ASP A 69 -3.42 13.48 7.43
CA ASP A 69 -3.73 14.91 7.31
C ASP A 69 -5.09 15.17 6.63
N LEU A 70 -5.55 14.24 5.78
CA LEU A 70 -6.91 14.25 5.22
C LEU A 70 -7.96 13.74 6.22
N GLY A 71 -7.56 13.27 7.40
CA GLY A 71 -8.45 12.77 8.45
C GLY A 71 -8.76 11.27 8.36
N ALA A 72 -8.10 10.52 7.49
CA ALA A 72 -8.28 9.07 7.41
C ALA A 72 -7.74 8.40 8.68
N THR A 73 -8.49 7.42 9.21
CA THR A 73 -8.18 6.75 10.47
C THR A 73 -8.07 5.23 10.37
N ASP A 74 -8.73 4.59 9.39
CA ASP A 74 -8.61 3.15 9.16
C ASP A 74 -7.65 2.86 8.00
N ILE A 75 -6.37 2.83 8.31
CA ILE A 75 -5.30 2.59 7.35
C ILE A 75 -4.60 1.27 7.70
N ALA A 76 -4.40 0.43 6.68
CA ALA A 76 -3.60 -0.78 6.77
C ALA A 76 -2.50 -0.78 5.71
N VAL A 77 -1.25 -1.04 6.11
CA VAL A 77 -0.20 -1.47 5.18
C VAL A 77 -0.31 -2.98 5.06
N ALA A 78 -0.57 -3.48 3.85
CA ALA A 78 -0.83 -4.90 3.66
C ALA A 78 -0.09 -5.43 2.43
N GLU A 79 0.61 -6.55 2.58
CA GLU A 79 1.34 -7.18 1.48
C GLU A 79 1.54 -8.68 1.72
N SER A 80 1.83 -9.42 0.64
CA SER A 80 2.28 -10.81 0.71
C SER A 80 3.33 -11.13 -0.35
N THR A 81 4.34 -11.90 0.06
CA THR A 81 5.28 -12.59 -0.83
C THR A 81 4.73 -13.99 -1.16
N TRP A 82 5.47 -14.77 -1.96
CA TRP A 82 5.11 -16.16 -2.25
C TRP A 82 5.18 -17.11 -1.03
N GLN A 83 5.71 -16.65 0.12
CA GLN A 83 5.85 -17.46 1.33
C GLN A 83 5.63 -16.61 2.57
N ARG A 84 4.72 -17.04 3.45
CA ARG A 84 4.39 -16.39 4.73
C ARG A 84 5.59 -15.77 5.47
N SER A 85 6.64 -16.57 5.72
CA SER A 85 7.82 -16.16 6.49
C SER A 85 8.69 -15.13 5.77
N ARG A 86 8.69 -15.11 4.43
CA ARG A 86 9.40 -14.10 3.65
C ARG A 86 8.73 -12.75 3.75
N THR A 87 7.40 -12.69 3.75
CA THR A 87 6.68 -11.44 3.97
C THR A 87 7.06 -10.83 5.31
N GLN A 88 7.00 -11.62 6.38
CA GLN A 88 7.34 -11.17 7.73
C GLN A 88 8.78 -10.66 7.81
N ARG A 89 9.73 -11.41 7.24
CA ARG A 89 11.13 -11.01 7.20
C ARG A 89 11.34 -9.72 6.41
N ALA A 90 10.62 -9.51 5.31
CA ALA A 90 10.72 -8.30 4.52
C ALA A 90 10.21 -7.08 5.29
N PHE A 91 9.13 -7.22 6.07
CA PHE A 91 8.62 -6.18 6.96
C PHE A 91 9.64 -5.80 8.04
N GLU A 92 10.17 -6.79 8.74
CA GLU A 92 11.17 -6.59 9.81
C GLU A 92 12.45 -5.95 9.29
N MET A 93 12.93 -6.39 8.13
CA MET A 93 14.19 -5.91 7.55
C MET A 93 14.20 -4.41 7.28
N VAL A 94 13.05 -3.83 6.92
CA VAL A 94 12.92 -2.41 6.59
C VAL A 94 12.21 -1.59 7.67
N GLY A 95 11.94 -2.19 8.83
CA GLY A 95 11.37 -1.51 9.99
C GLY A 95 9.91 -1.06 9.82
N LEU A 96 9.10 -1.83 9.06
CA LEU A 96 7.67 -1.56 8.94
C LEU A 96 6.90 -1.74 10.26
N PRO A 97 7.18 -2.75 11.12
CA PRO A 97 6.46 -2.91 12.38
C PRO A 97 6.55 -1.67 13.26
N GLU A 98 7.76 -1.12 13.43
CA GLU A 98 7.98 0.08 14.23
C GLU A 98 7.36 1.32 13.59
N MET A 99 7.37 1.42 12.26
CA MET A 99 6.71 2.51 11.54
C MET A 99 5.20 2.45 11.73
N ALA A 100 4.60 1.27 11.57
CA ALA A 100 3.17 1.06 11.72
C ALA A 100 2.70 1.39 13.14
N GLU A 101 3.44 0.96 14.16
CA GLU A 101 3.18 1.30 15.55
C GLU A 101 3.25 2.82 15.79
N ARG A 102 4.34 3.48 15.35
CA ARG A 102 4.50 4.94 15.50
C ARG A 102 3.38 5.74 14.82
N ARG A 103 2.87 5.24 13.69
CA ARG A 103 1.79 5.89 12.93
C ARG A 103 0.39 5.46 13.36
N GLY A 104 0.26 4.45 14.21
CA GLY A 104 -1.03 3.92 14.63
C GLY A 104 -1.82 3.25 13.51
N VAL A 105 -1.14 2.61 12.55
CA VAL A 105 -1.77 1.91 11.42
C VAL A 105 -1.60 0.40 11.54
N LYS A 106 -2.45 -0.37 10.85
CA LYS A 106 -2.34 -1.84 10.83
C LYS A 106 -1.20 -2.24 9.88
N LEU A 107 -0.46 -3.30 10.23
CA LEU A 107 0.48 -3.98 9.33
C LEU A 107 0.04 -5.43 9.15
N LEU A 108 -0.30 -5.81 7.92
CA LEU A 108 -0.95 -7.09 7.64
C LEU A 108 -0.11 -7.91 6.65
N ASN A 109 0.17 -9.16 7.03
CA ASN A 109 0.67 -10.16 6.10
C ASN A 109 -0.54 -10.80 5.41
N LEU A 110 -0.79 -10.43 4.15
CA LEU A 110 -1.97 -10.90 3.41
C LEU A 110 -1.97 -12.42 3.19
N TYR A 111 -0.83 -13.10 3.36
CA TYR A 111 -0.76 -14.56 3.33
C TYR A 111 -1.64 -15.20 4.42
N ASP A 112 -1.78 -14.53 5.57
CA ASP A 112 -2.57 -15.01 6.72
C ASP A 112 -4.03 -14.55 6.69
N ASP A 113 -4.42 -13.77 5.68
CA ASP A 113 -5.78 -13.26 5.55
C ASP A 113 -6.76 -14.35 5.09
N GLU A 114 -8.04 -14.13 5.32
CA GLU A 114 -9.08 -14.92 4.68
C GLU A 114 -9.07 -14.63 3.17
N HIS A 115 -9.01 -15.68 2.35
CA HIS A 115 -9.02 -15.55 0.90
C HIS A 115 -10.40 -15.91 0.35
N VAL A 116 -11.02 -14.94 -0.32
CA VAL A 116 -12.35 -15.07 -0.91
C VAL A 116 -12.22 -15.30 -2.41
N GLU A 117 -12.89 -16.33 -2.94
CA GLU A 117 -12.98 -16.53 -4.39
C GLU A 117 -13.93 -15.50 -4.99
N VAL A 118 -13.41 -14.64 -5.86
CA VAL A 118 -14.16 -13.63 -6.59
C VAL A 118 -14.24 -14.03 -8.05
N THR A 119 -15.46 -14.08 -8.58
CA THR A 119 -15.70 -14.29 -10.01
C THR A 119 -15.72 -12.94 -10.73
N ILE A 120 -14.88 -12.79 -11.76
CA ILE A 120 -14.76 -11.54 -12.52
C ILE A 120 -15.70 -11.63 -13.74
N PRO A 121 -16.78 -10.83 -13.80
CA PRO A 121 -17.69 -10.85 -14.93
C PRO A 121 -16.98 -10.35 -16.19
N ASN A 122 -17.23 -11.00 -17.32
CA ASN A 122 -16.66 -10.64 -18.64
C ASN A 122 -15.12 -10.62 -18.69
N ALA A 123 -14.44 -11.39 -17.83
CA ALA A 123 -12.98 -11.46 -17.84
C ALA A 123 -12.46 -12.03 -19.17
N LEU A 124 -11.39 -11.43 -19.70
CA LEU A 124 -10.65 -11.98 -20.85
C LEU A 124 -9.86 -13.25 -20.48
N SER A 125 -9.35 -13.29 -19.26
CA SER A 125 -8.65 -14.42 -18.61
C SER A 125 -8.77 -14.24 -17.09
N LEU A 126 -8.41 -15.26 -16.30
CA LEU A 126 -8.56 -15.29 -14.82
C LEU A 126 -10.01 -15.02 -14.37
N HIS A 127 -10.96 -15.82 -14.85
CA HIS A 127 -12.38 -15.69 -14.49
C HIS A 127 -12.69 -15.80 -13.00
N LYS A 128 -11.77 -16.41 -12.23
CA LYS A 128 -11.85 -16.55 -10.78
C LYS A 128 -10.49 -16.20 -10.20
N VAL A 129 -10.49 -15.39 -9.14
CA VAL A 129 -9.30 -15.00 -8.38
C VAL A 129 -9.56 -15.17 -6.90
N LEU A 130 -8.53 -15.56 -6.15
CA LEU A 130 -8.56 -15.52 -4.69
C LEU A 130 -8.03 -14.15 -4.26
N LEU A 131 -8.85 -13.38 -3.56
CA LEU A 131 -8.46 -12.07 -3.03
C LEU A 131 -8.49 -12.11 -1.51
N PRO A 132 -7.49 -11.51 -0.83
CA PRO A 132 -7.57 -11.28 0.61
C PRO A 132 -8.81 -10.44 0.95
N ARG A 133 -9.57 -10.86 1.96
CA ARG A 133 -10.80 -10.18 2.42
C ARG A 133 -10.52 -8.72 2.75
N THR A 134 -9.38 -8.42 3.38
CA THR A 134 -8.97 -7.05 3.70
C THR A 134 -8.93 -6.16 2.45
N VAL A 135 -8.45 -6.69 1.32
CA VAL A 135 -8.38 -5.94 0.05
C VAL A 135 -9.76 -5.81 -0.57
N LEU A 136 -10.60 -6.84 -0.50
CA LEU A 136 -11.96 -6.81 -1.05
C LEU A 136 -12.88 -5.84 -0.30
N GLU A 137 -12.64 -5.66 0.99
CA GLU A 137 -13.42 -4.79 1.87
C GLU A 137 -12.84 -3.38 2.00
N ALA A 138 -11.71 -3.08 1.34
CA ALA A 138 -11.20 -1.72 1.25
C ALA A 138 -12.10 -0.83 0.37
N ASP A 139 -12.11 0.46 0.66
CA ASP A 139 -12.88 1.47 -0.08
C ASP A 139 -12.04 2.14 -1.19
#